data_AF-M3EZS9-F1
#
_entry.id   AF-M3EZS9-F1
#
_cell.length_a   1.000
_cell.length_b   1.000
_cell.length_c   1.000
_cell.angle_alpha   90.00
_cell.angle_beta   90.00
_cell.angle_gamma   90.00
#
_symmetry.space_group_name_H-M   'P 1'
#
loop_
_entity.id
_entity.type
_entity.pdbx_description
1 polymer ?
#
loop_
_entity_poly.entity_id
_entity_poly.type
_entity_poly.pdbx_seq_one_letter_code
_entity_poly.pdbx_strand_id
1 'polypeptide(L)' 'MNLWNNQLTTLPNEIEQLKNLQELYLINKQLSSQEKEKIRKLFPKCQIKFE' A
#
# COMPACT_ATOMS: atom_id res chain seq x y z
N MET A 1 6.65 8.57 23.03
CA MET A 1 6.57 9.09 21.64
C MET A 1 5.99 7.98 20.79
N ASN A 2 4.67 7.98 20.60
CA ASN A 2 3.97 6.91 19.87
C ASN A 2 4.12 7.13 18.37
N LEU A 3 4.95 6.32 17.72
CA LEU A 3 5.17 6.33 16.27
C LEU A 3 4.16 5.48 15.50
N TRP A 4 3.04 5.08 16.11
CA TRP A 4 1.91 4.39 15.44
C TRP A 4 1.14 5.27 14.45
N ASN A 5 1.53 6.55 14.32
CA ASN A 5 0.87 7.53 13.46
C ASN A 5 1.66 7.83 12.17
N ASN A 6 2.47 6.90 11.67
CA ASN A 6 2.80 6.88 10.25
C ASN A 6 1.58 6.35 9.48
N GLN A 7 0.54 7.18 9.46
CA GLN A 7 -0.58 7.01 8.54
C GLN A 7 0.03 7.16 7.14
N LEU A 8 0.49 6.05 6.58
CA LEU A 8 0.72 5.90 5.14
C LEU A 8 -0.67 5.90 4.50
N THR A 9 -1.40 7.01 4.64
CA THR A 9 -2.76 7.20 4.11
C THR A 9 -2.72 7.34 2.60
N THR A 10 -1.55 7.66 2.05
CA THR A 10 -1.35 7.84 0.62
C THR A 10 -0.06 7.17 0.19
N LEU A 11 -0.21 6.13 -0.63
CA LEU A 11 0.89 5.66 -1.47
C LEU A 11 1.19 6.77 -2.49
N PRO A 12 2.46 7.19 -2.62
CA PRO A 12 2.85 8.18 -3.62
C PRO A 12 2.50 7.68 -5.03
N ASN A 13 2.00 8.56 -5.89
CA ASN A 13 1.67 8.23 -7.30
C ASN A 13 2.90 7.72 -8.06
N GLU A 14 4.09 8.08 -7.60
CA GLU A 14 5.39 7.62 -8.10
C GLU A 14 5.56 6.10 -7.98
N ILE A 15 4.86 5.44 -7.07
CA ILE A 15 4.93 3.98 -6.94
C ILE A 15 4.25 3.26 -8.12
N GLU A 16 3.32 3.92 -8.85
CA GLU A 16 2.79 3.44 -10.14
C GLU A 16 3.85 3.39 -11.24
N GLN A 17 4.93 4.17 -11.09
CA GLN A 17 6.05 4.16 -12.02
C GLN A 17 6.96 2.93 -11.82
N LEU A 18 6.82 2.23 -10.69
CA LEU A 18 7.51 0.98 -10.43
C LEU A 18 6.84 -0.18 -11.19
N LYS A 19 6.86 -0.11 -12.52
CA LYS A 19 6.29 -1.13 -13.42
C LYS A 19 6.90 -2.53 -13.25
N ASN A 20 8.07 -2.61 -12.62
CA ASN A 20 8.78 -3.86 -12.32
C ASN A 20 8.54 -4.36 -10.88
N LEU A 21 7.68 -3.69 -10.10
CA LEU A 21 7.37 -4.13 -8.75
C LEU A 21 6.51 -5.40 -8.79
N GLN A 22 7.12 -6.51 -8.39
CA GLN A 22 6.44 -7.80 -8.32
C GLN A 22 5.75 -8.00 -6.97
N GLU A 23 6.33 -7.50 -5.89
CA GLU A 23 5.77 -7.61 -4.54
C GLU A 23 5.80 -6.26 -3.81
N LEU A 24 4.69 -5.94 -3.13
CA LEU A 24 4.55 -4.76 -2.27
C LEU A 24 4.09 -5.21 -0.88
N TYR A 25 4.88 -4.88 0.14
CA TYR A 25 4.56 -5.18 1.53
C TYR A 25 4.06 -3.92 2.24
N LEU A 26 2.83 -3.96 2.76
CA LEU A 26 2.22 -2.84 3.49
C LEU A 26 1.88 -3.28 4.90
N ILE A 27 2.60 -2.72 5.87
CA ILE A 27 2.38 -2.97 7.29
C ILE A 27 1.67 -1.73 7.84
N ASN A 28 0.34 -1.77 7.85
CA ASN A 28 -0.45 -0.70 8.45
C ASN A 28 -1.74 -1.28 9.05
N LYS A 29 -1.77 -1.30 10.38
CA LYS A 29 -2.90 -1.81 11.19
C LYS A 29 -4.17 -0.99 11.03
N GLN A 30 -4.10 0.23 10.49
CA GLN A 30 -5.25 1.12 10.29
C GLN A 30 -5.77 1.11 8.85
N LEU A 31 -5.14 0.35 7.95
CA LEU A 31 -5.53 0.33 6.54
C LEU A 31 -6.88 -0.38 6.39
N SER A 32 -7.90 0.38 6.06
CA SER A 32 -9.26 -0.12 5.91
C SER A 32 -9.36 -1.08 4.72
N SER A 33 -10.34 -1.99 4.74
CA SER A 33 -10.58 -2.89 3.61
C SER A 33 -10.81 -2.15 2.29
N GLN A 34 -11.40 -0.95 2.35
CA GLN A 34 -11.62 -0.09 1.18
C GLN A 34 -10.30 0.44 0.59
N GLU A 35 -9.34 0.84 1.44
CA GLU A 35 -8.01 1.25 0.97
C GLU A 35 -7.23 0.08 0.41
N LYS A 36 -7.30 -1.10 1.03
CA LYS A 36 -6.67 -2.33 0.50
C LYS A 36 -7.16 -2.63 -0.92
N GLU A 37 -8.46 -2.46 -1.16
CA GLU A 37 -9.05 -2.68 -2.48
C GLU A 37 -8.62 -1.62 -3.50
N LYS A 38 -8.56 -0.34 -3.12
CA LYS A 38 -8.03 0.73 -3.98
C LYS A 38 -6.59 0.43 -4.39
N ILE A 39 -5.74 0.04 -3.44
CA ILE A 39 -4.33 -0.29 -3.70
C ILE A 39 -4.21 -1.48 -4.66
N ARG A 40 -5.03 -2.53 -4.47
CA ARG A 40 -5.08 -3.66 -5.41
C ARG A 40 -5.47 -3.25 -6.83
N LYS A 41 -6.37 -2.27 -6.98
CA LYS A 41 -6.77 -1.72 -8.28
C LYS A 41 -5.68 -0.88 -8.93
N LEU A 42 -4.88 -0.16 -8.14
CA LEU A 42 -3.74 0.64 -8.63
C LEU A 42 -2.57 -0.25 -9.09
N PHE A 43 -2.35 -1.39 -8.44
CA PHE A 43 -1.28 -2.34 -8.80
C PHE A 43 -1.82 -3.72 -9.19
N PRO A 44 -2.54 -3.85 -10.32
CA PRO A 44 -3.18 -5.11 -10.71
C PRO A 44 -2.19 -6.23 -11.03
N LYS A 45 -0.91 -5.89 -11.25
CA LYS A 45 0.17 -6.85 -11.56
C LYS A 45 1.15 -7.08 -10.40
N CYS A 46 0.99 -6.35 -9.29
CA CYS A 46 1.86 -6.47 -8.12
C CYS A 46 1.18 -7.36 -7.07
N GLN A 47 1.92 -8.29 -6.49
CA GLN A 47 1.45 -9.05 -5.33
C GLN A 47 1.54 -8.18 -4.08
N ILE A 48 0.39 -7.71 -3.59
CA ILE A 48 0.32 -6.87 -2.39
C ILE A 48 0.02 -7.73 -1.17
N LYS A 49 0.92 -7.70 -0.20
CA LYS A 49 0.76 -8.35 1.11
C LYS A 49 0.50 -7.27 2.16
N PHE A 50 -0.58 -7.45 2.92
CA PHE A 50 -0.96 -6.57 4.02
C PHE A 50 -0.71 -7.30 5.35
N GLU A 51 0.05 -6.68 6.25
CA GLU A 51 0.37 -7.22 7.59
C GLU A 51 -0.15 -6.32 8.72
#